data_AF-A0A7H8IVD4-F1
#
_entry.id   AF-A0A7H8IVD4-F1
#
_cell.length_a   1.000
_cell.length_b   1.000
_cell.length_c   1.000
_cell.angle_alpha   90.00
_cell.angle_beta   90.00
_cell.angle_gamma   90.00
#
_symmetry.space_group_name_H-M   'P 1'
#
loop_
_entity.id
_entity.type
_entity.pdbx_description
1 polymer ?
#
loop_
_entity_poly.entity_id
_entity_poly.type
_entity_poly.pdbx_seq_one_letter_code
_entity_poly.pdbx_strand_id
1 'polypeptide(L)'
;MAPLISRRLRKGAATTAVAAAAMAALTASQAPGFASTSDGDRDRNRERQASESPAVDDTPIDGGSSYHTDLPPLKTPDKPGSSADLPGIPGGGAKAEAGIPATVLAAYKKAEAALKESRPGCNLPWQLLAAIGKVESGQARGGNVDAEGTTPSPILGPVLNGKGFAMIKDTDNGAFDGDSGHDRAVGPMQFIPSTWANWGRDGNGDGDRDPNNIYDAALAAGHYLCASGRDLSSERSLHQAILGYNHSQEYLNTVLSWFEYYKSGTHEVPDGTGVLPSDNRSGGSGPGTGGKGSHKGHGGGKGHGGKGHGGKGHGGKDTGKDPGRPHTLPKPDPDPDSTPKPPSHGGETPGPPSPKPPTTPAPSRPTALASVGAKELSATAGTEFAQPPRVRAVDAKGKPVAKAKILYEIRGETGARFLGLVKSAVVLTRSDGTATAPKLTAGEQTGSFTVRATADGGKLTPVEFKATVKARPAPRADVLARIGDKALKAETGGAFADPLTVKATYKGKVAAGVPVTATMVTADPKKPVQNDKGPYFLDEKGKPVRTLTGLKTNALGQLTLPKILADEHTGTYLLRLTTADGAVLTVELTVTQAAAS
;
A
#
# COMPACT_ATOMS: atom_id res chain seq x y z
N MET A 1 -79.33 59.65 34.54
CA MET A 1 -78.07 59.11 35.10
C MET A 1 -76.95 59.95 34.47
N ALA A 2 -76.37 60.94 35.14
CA ALA A 2 -75.72 60.96 36.46
C ALA A 2 -74.32 60.30 36.44
N PRO A 3 -73.27 60.92 37.00
CA PRO A 3 -71.93 60.90 36.36
C PRO A 3 -70.77 60.53 37.31
N LEU A 4 -69.52 60.72 36.84
CA LEU A 4 -68.39 61.42 37.51
C LEU A 4 -67.03 60.69 37.44
N ILE A 5 -65.98 61.46 37.06
CA ILE A 5 -64.63 61.56 37.70
C ILE A 5 -63.72 60.31 37.68
N SER A 6 -62.38 60.38 37.70
CA SER A 6 -61.32 61.30 37.21
C SER A 6 -59.96 60.73 37.68
N ARG A 7 -58.83 61.11 37.02
CA ARG A 7 -57.46 61.16 37.61
C ARG A 7 -56.84 59.80 38.03
N ARG A 8 -55.54 59.68 38.36
CA ARG A 8 -54.29 60.17 37.73
C ARG A 8 -53.08 59.65 38.57
N LEU A 9 -51.94 59.43 37.90
CA LEU A 9 -50.54 59.63 38.39
C LEU A 9 -49.87 58.68 39.43
N ARG A 10 -48.62 58.31 39.07
CA ARG A 10 -47.39 58.19 39.93
C ARG A 10 -47.28 56.93 40.84
N LYS A 11 -46.08 56.43 41.22
CA LYS A 11 -44.67 56.91 41.06
C LYS A 11 -43.66 55.76 41.24
N GLY A 12 -42.40 55.96 40.79
CA GLY A 12 -41.20 55.20 41.25
C GLY A 12 -40.84 53.99 40.37
N ALA A 13 -39.60 53.72 39.92
CA ALA A 13 -38.26 54.26 40.20
C ALA A 13 -37.76 54.11 41.66
N ALA A 14 -36.56 53.60 41.96
CA ALA A 14 -35.53 52.99 41.09
C ALA A 14 -34.50 52.16 41.92
N THR A 15 -33.62 51.42 41.22
CA THR A 15 -32.23 51.04 41.60
C THR A 15 -31.87 50.79 43.08
N THR A 16 -31.37 49.58 43.35
CA THR A 16 -29.96 49.37 43.75
C THR A 16 -29.52 47.93 43.45
N ALA A 17 -28.23 47.74 43.21
CA ALA A 17 -27.58 46.43 43.14
C ALA A 17 -26.31 46.44 43.99
N VAL A 18 -26.10 45.39 44.78
CA VAL A 18 -24.81 45.02 45.37
C VAL A 18 -24.70 43.51 45.31
N ALA A 19 -23.55 42.98 44.90
CA ALA A 19 -23.29 41.55 44.82
C ALA A 19 -22.52 41.06 46.05
N ALA A 20 -22.67 39.77 46.38
CA ALA A 20 -21.75 39.02 47.23
C ALA A 20 -21.65 37.59 46.69
N ALA A 21 -20.43 37.06 46.59
CA ALA A 21 -20.16 35.72 46.08
C ALA A 21 -19.63 34.81 47.19
N ALA A 22 -19.96 33.52 47.13
CA ALA A 22 -19.32 32.46 47.92
C ALA A 22 -19.38 31.14 47.14
N MET A 23 -18.38 30.27 47.32
CA MET A 23 -18.24 29.00 46.59
C MET A 23 -18.28 27.78 47.51
N ALA A 24 -19.04 26.75 47.13
CA ALA A 24 -18.82 25.32 47.39
C ALA A 24 -19.83 24.53 46.51
N ALA A 25 -19.52 23.58 45.62
CA ALA A 25 -18.51 22.52 45.51
C ALA A 25 -18.94 21.15 46.08
N LEU A 26 -19.28 20.22 45.16
CA LEU A 26 -19.45 18.75 45.33
C LEU A 26 -20.60 18.31 46.28
N THR A 27 -21.39 17.24 46.05
CA THR A 27 -21.15 15.94 45.39
C THR A 27 -22.41 15.30 44.75
N ALA A 28 -22.19 14.43 43.75
CA ALA A 28 -22.80 13.11 43.48
C ALA A 28 -24.34 12.84 43.51
N SER A 29 -24.80 12.22 42.40
CA SER A 29 -25.77 11.10 42.26
C SER A 29 -26.98 10.96 43.20
N GLN A 30 -28.18 10.91 42.61
CA GLN A 30 -28.78 9.62 42.19
C GLN A 30 -29.97 9.85 41.23
N ALA A 31 -30.32 8.84 40.44
CA ALA A 31 -31.59 8.79 39.69
C ALA A 31 -32.61 7.90 40.42
N PRO A 32 -33.91 8.11 40.17
CA PRO A 32 -34.71 6.99 39.67
C PRO A 32 -35.62 7.41 38.49
N GLY A 33 -35.83 6.50 37.54
CA GLY A 33 -36.86 6.64 36.52
C GLY A 33 -38.05 5.71 36.81
N PHE A 34 -39.16 5.91 36.10
CA PHE A 34 -39.87 4.88 35.31
C PHE A 34 -41.01 5.52 34.47
N ALA A 35 -41.51 4.77 33.49
CA ALA A 35 -42.46 5.11 32.42
C ALA A 35 -43.74 5.88 32.85
N SER A 36 -44.53 6.55 31.99
CA SER A 36 -44.60 6.60 30.49
C SER A 36 -45.28 7.94 30.05
N THR A 37 -45.78 8.24 28.83
CA THR A 37 -46.13 7.46 27.61
C THR A 37 -46.18 8.35 26.36
N SER A 38 -45.81 7.78 25.19
CA SER A 38 -46.32 7.99 23.80
C SER A 38 -46.48 9.37 23.11
N ASP A 39 -46.22 9.30 21.80
CA ASP A 39 -46.57 10.20 20.68
C ASP A 39 -46.04 11.66 20.66
N GLY A 40 -45.15 11.91 19.69
CA GLY A 40 -44.62 13.24 19.36
C GLY A 40 -43.27 13.22 18.62
N ASP A 41 -42.53 12.11 18.66
CA ASP A 41 -41.08 12.10 18.36
C ASP A 41 -40.68 11.37 17.06
N ARG A 42 -41.43 11.57 15.97
CA ARG A 42 -41.08 11.02 14.64
C ARG A 42 -40.25 11.95 13.76
N ASP A 43 -40.41 13.27 13.89
CA ASP A 43 -39.70 14.24 13.03
C ASP A 43 -38.36 14.72 13.60
N ARG A 44 -38.12 14.62 14.92
CA ARG A 44 -36.86 15.09 15.54
C ARG A 44 -35.72 14.08 15.50
N ASN A 45 -36.02 12.80 15.27
CA ASN A 45 -35.01 11.74 15.23
C ASN A 45 -34.26 11.69 13.89
N ARG A 46 -34.86 12.23 12.80
CA ARG A 46 -34.24 12.26 11.46
C ARG A 46 -33.02 13.18 11.40
N GLU A 47 -33.05 14.32 12.09
CA GLU A 47 -31.95 15.29 12.12
C GLU A 47 -30.76 14.84 13.00
N ARG A 48 -30.99 13.96 13.99
CA ARG A 48 -29.96 13.51 14.94
C ARG A 48 -29.21 12.26 14.52
N GLN A 49 -29.75 11.46 13.59
CA GLN A 49 -29.09 10.24 13.10
C GLN A 49 -28.01 10.51 12.03
N ALA A 50 -27.67 11.78 11.78
CA ALA A 50 -26.66 12.21 10.80
C ALA A 50 -25.25 12.45 11.41
N SER A 51 -25.07 12.28 12.73
CA SER A 51 -23.85 12.69 13.45
C SER A 51 -23.16 11.62 14.30
N GLU A 52 -23.62 10.37 14.26
CA GLU A 52 -22.81 9.21 14.68
C GLU A 52 -22.44 8.41 13.44
N SER A 53 -21.13 8.29 13.16
CA SER A 53 -20.66 7.27 12.22
C SER A 53 -20.84 5.90 12.88
N PRO A 54 -21.27 4.85 12.15
CA PRO A 54 -21.23 3.51 12.70
C PRO A 54 -19.80 3.17 13.14
N ALA A 55 -19.68 2.32 14.16
CA ALA A 55 -18.39 1.71 14.49
C ALA A 55 -17.84 1.02 13.23
N VAL A 56 -16.53 1.14 13.00
CA VAL A 56 -15.89 0.43 11.88
C VAL A 56 -15.97 -1.05 12.21
N ASP A 57 -16.72 -1.82 11.41
CA ASP A 57 -16.69 -3.28 11.48
C ASP A 57 -15.25 -3.78 11.31
N ASP A 58 -14.84 -4.78 12.10
CA ASP A 58 -13.50 -5.39 12.00
C ASP A 58 -13.29 -6.17 10.68
N THR A 59 -14.29 -6.18 9.79
CA THR A 59 -14.22 -6.75 8.44
C THR A 59 -13.67 -5.69 7.47
N PRO A 60 -12.58 -5.95 6.74
CA PRO A 60 -12.04 -4.97 5.78
C PRO A 60 -12.96 -4.78 4.57
N ILE A 61 -12.79 -3.67 3.84
CA ILE A 61 -13.63 -3.30 2.67
C ILE A 61 -13.65 -4.40 1.60
N ASP A 62 -12.50 -5.02 1.36
CA ASP A 62 -12.35 -6.09 0.37
C ASP A 62 -12.59 -7.49 0.95
N GLY A 63 -12.98 -7.60 2.23
CA GLY A 63 -13.07 -8.86 2.96
C GLY A 63 -11.74 -9.56 3.18
N GLY A 64 -10.60 -8.85 3.08
CA GLY A 64 -9.27 -9.44 3.17
C GLY A 64 -8.95 -10.36 1.99
N SER A 65 -9.31 -9.93 0.78
CA SER A 65 -9.17 -10.67 -0.48
C SER A 65 -7.73 -10.64 -1.05
N SER A 66 -7.56 -11.22 -2.25
CA SER A 66 -6.30 -11.19 -3.00
C SER A 66 -6.18 -9.95 -3.89
N TYR A 67 -5.30 -9.04 -3.51
CA TYR A 67 -4.90 -7.84 -4.27
C TYR A 67 -3.61 -8.05 -5.09
N HIS A 68 -3.29 -7.09 -5.95
CA HIS A 68 -2.05 -7.06 -6.73
C HIS A 68 -0.84 -6.67 -5.87
N THR A 69 0.20 -7.51 -5.87
CA THR A 69 1.41 -7.35 -5.05
C THR A 69 2.62 -6.80 -5.82
N ASP A 70 2.43 -6.40 -7.08
CA ASP A 70 3.45 -5.68 -7.85
C ASP A 70 3.85 -4.39 -7.13
N LEU A 71 5.15 -4.21 -6.92
CA LEU A 71 5.72 -2.97 -6.38
C LEU A 71 6.06 -2.00 -7.53
N PRO A 72 5.99 -0.68 -7.30
CA PRO A 72 6.39 0.29 -8.31
C PRO A 72 7.85 0.10 -8.74
N PRO A 73 8.17 0.32 -10.02
CA PRO A 73 9.48 0.01 -10.58
C PRO A 73 10.59 0.78 -9.86
N LEU A 74 11.61 0.02 -9.42
CA LEU A 74 12.73 0.55 -8.65
C LEU A 74 13.46 1.65 -9.43
N LYS A 75 13.65 2.82 -8.78
CA LYS A 75 14.46 3.92 -9.32
C LYS A 75 15.95 3.57 -9.29
N THR A 76 16.38 2.74 -10.23
CA THR A 76 17.80 2.56 -10.55
C THR A 76 18.38 3.90 -11.02
N PRO A 77 19.51 4.37 -10.49
CA PRO A 77 20.16 5.56 -11.02
C PRO A 77 20.57 5.32 -12.48
N ASP A 78 20.21 6.25 -13.38
CA ASP A 78 20.60 6.16 -14.79
C ASP A 78 22.11 5.98 -14.93
N LYS A 79 22.51 4.91 -15.62
CA LYS A 79 23.92 4.65 -15.92
C LYS A 79 24.37 5.68 -16.97
N PRO A 80 25.36 6.55 -16.68
CA PRO A 80 25.79 7.56 -17.65
C PRO A 80 26.30 6.89 -18.94
N GLY A 81 25.70 7.24 -20.08
CA GLY A 81 26.13 6.78 -21.41
C GLY A 81 25.15 5.92 -22.21
N SER A 82 23.98 5.52 -21.66
CA SER A 82 22.92 4.93 -22.49
C SER A 82 22.05 6.02 -23.11
N SER A 83 22.26 6.31 -24.39
CA SER A 83 21.39 7.18 -25.19
C SER A 83 19.96 6.63 -25.30
N ALA A 84 19.01 7.51 -25.58
CA ALA A 84 17.67 7.13 -26.02
C ALA A 84 17.68 6.51 -27.43
N ASP A 85 16.50 6.10 -27.90
CA ASP A 85 16.18 5.74 -29.28
C ASP A 85 16.78 4.44 -29.82
N LEU A 86 16.40 3.32 -29.18
CA LEU A 86 16.31 2.00 -29.84
C LEU A 86 14.93 1.37 -29.57
N PRO A 87 14.17 0.96 -30.61
CA PRO A 87 12.88 0.28 -30.40
C PRO A 87 13.05 -1.13 -29.82
N GLY A 88 12.33 -1.43 -28.72
CA GLY A 88 12.03 -2.81 -28.34
C GLY A 88 12.82 -3.47 -27.19
N ILE A 89 13.54 -2.71 -26.35
CA ILE A 89 14.20 -3.25 -25.13
C ILE A 89 13.73 -2.46 -23.88
N PRO A 90 13.35 -3.12 -22.76
CA PRO A 90 12.53 -2.49 -21.72
C PRO A 90 13.30 -1.58 -20.75
N GLY A 91 13.57 -0.34 -21.18
CA GLY A 91 13.84 0.79 -20.27
C GLY A 91 12.59 1.59 -19.87
N GLY A 92 11.44 1.34 -20.51
CA GLY A 92 10.24 2.19 -20.42
C GLY A 92 9.35 1.98 -19.19
N GLY A 93 9.47 0.87 -18.46
CA GLY A 93 8.55 0.50 -17.38
C GLY A 93 8.43 1.57 -16.29
N ALA A 94 9.55 2.19 -15.90
CA ALA A 94 9.58 3.25 -14.89
C ALA A 94 8.90 4.58 -15.31
N LYS A 95 8.51 4.73 -16.57
CA LYS A 95 7.57 5.77 -17.03
C LYS A 95 6.16 5.22 -17.17
N ALA A 96 5.97 4.08 -17.84
CA ALA A 96 4.66 3.51 -18.10
C ALA A 96 3.84 3.25 -16.82
N GLU A 97 4.48 2.77 -15.75
CA GLU A 97 3.83 2.52 -14.45
C GLU A 97 3.41 3.81 -13.71
N ALA A 98 3.98 4.96 -14.08
CA ALA A 98 3.55 6.29 -13.63
C ALA A 98 2.42 6.88 -14.50
N GLY A 99 1.93 6.13 -15.49
CA GLY A 99 0.75 6.47 -16.28
C GLY A 99 -0.52 6.01 -15.57
N ILE A 100 -1.45 6.93 -15.33
CA ILE A 100 -2.79 6.63 -14.79
C ILE A 100 -3.81 6.95 -15.90
N PRO A 101 -4.77 6.04 -16.19
CA PRO A 101 -5.80 6.26 -17.21
C PRO A 101 -6.60 7.55 -16.97
N ALA A 102 -6.96 8.28 -18.02
CA ALA A 102 -7.53 9.62 -17.93
C ALA A 102 -8.82 9.69 -17.08
N THR A 103 -9.80 8.83 -17.36
CA THR A 103 -11.08 8.82 -16.64
C THR A 103 -10.90 8.36 -15.19
N VAL A 104 -10.01 7.40 -14.95
CA VAL A 104 -9.64 6.92 -13.60
C VAL A 104 -8.93 8.02 -12.79
N LEU A 105 -8.01 8.77 -13.43
CA LEU A 105 -7.30 9.89 -12.81
C LEU A 105 -8.23 11.08 -12.52
N ALA A 106 -9.20 11.34 -13.38
CA ALA A 106 -10.24 12.34 -13.17
C ALA A 106 -11.10 11.99 -11.95
N ALA A 107 -11.51 10.73 -11.80
CA ALA A 107 -12.29 10.24 -10.65
C ALA A 107 -11.57 10.46 -9.32
N TYR A 108 -10.29 10.10 -9.20
CA TYR A 108 -9.53 10.31 -7.95
C TYR A 108 -9.37 11.80 -7.60
N LYS A 109 -9.18 12.68 -8.59
CA LYS A 109 -9.12 14.14 -8.38
C LYS A 109 -10.49 14.72 -8.00
N LYS A 110 -11.59 14.22 -8.58
CA LYS A 110 -12.97 14.63 -8.24
C LYS A 110 -13.33 14.23 -6.80
N ALA A 111 -12.96 13.02 -6.40
CA ALA A 111 -13.14 12.53 -5.03
C ALA A 111 -12.33 13.34 -4.01
N GLU A 112 -11.05 13.66 -4.29
CA GLU A 112 -10.25 14.60 -3.47
C GLU A 112 -10.95 15.95 -3.32
N ALA A 113 -11.42 16.55 -4.42
CA ALA A 113 -12.07 17.86 -4.38
C ALA A 113 -13.36 17.86 -3.53
N ALA A 114 -14.24 16.87 -3.74
CA ALA A 114 -15.49 16.73 -2.98
C ALA A 114 -15.26 16.46 -1.48
N LEU A 115 -14.19 15.74 -1.13
CA LEU A 115 -13.83 15.47 0.26
C LEU A 115 -13.06 16.62 0.91
N LYS A 116 -12.34 17.43 0.14
CA LYS A 116 -11.75 18.68 0.63
C LYS A 116 -12.82 19.72 1.00
N GLU A 117 -13.95 19.74 0.30
CA GLU A 117 -15.10 20.58 0.64
C GLU A 117 -15.92 20.00 1.80
N SER A 118 -16.31 18.71 1.73
CA SER A 118 -17.19 18.10 2.74
C SER A 118 -16.49 17.63 4.02
N ARG A 119 -15.17 17.43 4.00
CA ARG A 119 -14.33 16.96 5.12
C ARG A 119 -12.93 17.62 5.09
N PRO A 120 -12.82 18.96 5.17
CA PRO A 120 -11.55 19.68 5.00
C PRO A 120 -10.42 19.22 5.95
N GLY A 121 -10.76 18.77 7.17
CA GLY A 121 -9.78 18.21 8.11
C GLY A 121 -9.22 16.83 7.77
N CYS A 122 -9.73 16.16 6.74
CA CYS A 122 -9.26 14.83 6.35
C CYS A 122 -7.91 14.86 5.61
N ASN A 123 -7.60 15.93 4.87
CA ASN A 123 -6.38 16.06 4.06
C ASN A 123 -6.11 14.87 3.11
N LEU A 124 -7.15 14.20 2.60
CA LEU A 124 -7.04 13.09 1.65
C LEU A 124 -6.33 13.54 0.36
N PRO A 125 -5.20 12.92 -0.01
CA PRO A 125 -4.54 13.17 -1.30
C PRO A 125 -5.02 12.17 -2.36
N TRP A 126 -5.31 12.62 -3.58
CA TRP A 126 -5.80 11.76 -4.67
C TRP A 126 -4.82 10.63 -5.02
N GLN A 127 -3.52 10.80 -4.77
CA GLN A 127 -2.52 9.76 -4.99
C GLN A 127 -2.73 8.53 -4.09
N LEU A 128 -3.41 8.68 -2.95
CA LEU A 128 -3.75 7.54 -2.08
C LEU A 128 -4.86 6.69 -2.70
N LEU A 129 -5.88 7.31 -3.28
CA LEU A 129 -6.93 6.61 -4.03
C LEU A 129 -6.33 5.91 -5.25
N ALA A 130 -5.42 6.57 -5.97
CA ALA A 130 -4.68 5.97 -7.07
C ALA A 130 -3.80 4.79 -6.64
N ALA A 131 -3.16 4.85 -5.47
CA ALA A 131 -2.36 3.76 -4.93
C ALA A 131 -3.22 2.54 -4.57
N ILE A 132 -4.38 2.76 -3.96
CA ILE A 132 -5.36 1.71 -3.66
C ILE A 132 -5.89 1.12 -4.97
N GLY A 133 -6.40 1.91 -5.91
CA GLY A 133 -6.92 1.42 -7.20
C GLY A 133 -5.92 0.64 -8.05
N LYS A 134 -4.62 0.97 -7.97
CA LYS A 134 -3.54 0.17 -8.59
C LYS A 134 -3.44 -1.23 -7.96
N VAL A 135 -3.53 -1.31 -6.63
CA VAL A 135 -3.41 -2.54 -5.84
C VAL A 135 -4.69 -3.39 -5.93
N GLU A 136 -5.86 -2.79 -5.90
CA GLU A 136 -7.15 -3.49 -5.96
C GLU A 136 -7.45 -4.08 -7.33
N SER A 137 -7.35 -3.28 -8.39
CA SER A 137 -7.87 -3.64 -9.73
C SER A 137 -6.93 -3.33 -10.89
N GLY A 138 -5.71 -2.86 -10.61
CA GLY A 138 -4.79 -2.41 -11.65
C GLY A 138 -5.28 -1.15 -12.37
N GLN A 139 -5.84 -0.19 -11.63
CA GLN A 139 -6.51 1.01 -12.16
C GLN A 139 -7.70 0.66 -13.06
N ALA A 140 -8.72 -0.03 -12.53
CA ALA A 140 -9.89 -0.49 -13.30
C ALA A 140 -9.51 -1.35 -14.54
N ARG A 141 -8.63 -2.34 -14.34
CA ARG A 141 -8.01 -3.15 -15.42
C ARG A 141 -7.37 -2.27 -16.51
N GLY A 142 -6.51 -1.32 -16.14
CA GLY A 142 -5.79 -0.45 -17.06
C GLY A 142 -6.63 0.69 -17.65
N GLY A 143 -7.74 1.05 -17.00
CA GLY A 143 -8.69 2.06 -17.45
C GLY A 143 -9.72 1.49 -18.41
N ASN A 144 -10.13 0.24 -18.24
CA ASN A 144 -11.18 -0.37 -19.05
C ASN A 144 -12.56 0.08 -18.52
N VAL A 145 -12.88 1.35 -18.78
CA VAL A 145 -14.13 2.07 -18.47
C VAL A 145 -14.68 2.76 -19.72
N ASP A 146 -15.96 3.09 -19.72
CA ASP A 146 -16.57 4.03 -20.67
C ASP A 146 -16.30 5.50 -20.28
N ALA A 147 -16.90 6.46 -21.01
CA ALA A 147 -16.68 7.90 -20.80
C ALA A 147 -17.33 8.41 -19.49
N GLU A 148 -18.38 7.72 -19.04
CA GLU A 148 -19.12 7.94 -17.80
C GLU A 148 -18.40 7.32 -16.59
N GLY A 149 -17.41 6.45 -16.83
CA GLY A 149 -16.53 5.83 -15.83
C GLY A 149 -16.93 4.43 -15.40
N THR A 150 -17.93 3.83 -16.04
CA THR A 150 -18.44 2.50 -15.71
C THR A 150 -17.62 1.41 -16.41
N THR A 151 -17.29 0.33 -15.69
CA THR A 151 -16.54 -0.79 -16.28
C THR A 151 -17.45 -1.67 -17.15
N PRO A 152 -17.12 -1.96 -18.43
CA PRO A 152 -17.96 -2.79 -19.33
C PRO A 152 -18.21 -4.25 -18.90
N SER A 153 -17.64 -4.68 -17.77
CA SER A 153 -17.88 -5.97 -17.14
C SER A 153 -17.44 -5.88 -15.68
N PRO A 154 -18.20 -6.41 -14.71
CA PRO A 154 -17.81 -6.32 -13.30
C PRO A 154 -16.38 -6.78 -13.00
N ILE A 155 -15.73 -6.07 -12.10
CA ILE A 155 -14.44 -6.47 -11.54
C ILE A 155 -14.75 -7.22 -10.25
N LEU A 156 -14.61 -8.55 -10.28
CA LEU A 156 -14.97 -9.42 -9.16
C LEU A 156 -13.73 -10.08 -8.55
N GLY A 157 -13.64 -10.01 -7.23
CA GLY A 157 -12.64 -10.69 -6.43
C GLY A 157 -12.89 -12.20 -6.27
N PRO A 158 -12.04 -12.89 -5.49
CA PRO A 158 -12.28 -14.27 -5.09
C PRO A 158 -13.52 -14.39 -4.18
N VAL A 159 -14.13 -15.58 -4.19
CA VAL A 159 -15.27 -15.90 -3.31
C VAL A 159 -14.85 -15.91 -1.84
N LEU A 160 -15.51 -15.13 -1.00
CA LEU A 160 -15.20 -15.02 0.43
C LEU A 160 -15.84 -16.16 1.24
N ASN A 161 -15.42 -17.40 0.95
CA ASN A 161 -15.95 -18.62 1.58
C ASN A 161 -15.08 -19.20 2.71
N GLY A 162 -14.20 -18.39 3.30
CA GLY A 162 -13.31 -18.79 4.39
C GLY A 162 -12.07 -19.62 3.98
N LYS A 163 -11.89 -19.93 2.69
CA LYS A 163 -10.76 -20.74 2.18
C LYS A 163 -9.57 -19.88 1.74
N GLY A 164 -8.98 -19.17 2.70
CA GLY A 164 -7.81 -18.30 2.50
C GLY A 164 -8.12 -16.80 2.46
N PHE A 165 -9.39 -16.44 2.46
CA PHE A 165 -9.94 -15.09 2.65
C PHE A 165 -10.99 -15.13 3.78
N ALA A 166 -11.68 -14.03 4.08
CA ALA A 166 -12.79 -14.05 5.04
C ALA A 166 -13.91 -15.04 4.65
N MET A 167 -14.77 -15.37 5.61
CA MET A 167 -16.07 -16.01 5.34
C MET A 167 -17.16 -14.93 5.42
N ILE A 168 -17.62 -14.47 4.26
CA ILE A 168 -18.74 -13.53 4.13
C ILE A 168 -19.80 -14.26 3.30
N LYS A 169 -21.00 -14.39 3.86
CA LYS A 169 -22.17 -14.92 3.13
C LYS A 169 -22.74 -13.81 2.27
N ASP A 170 -23.50 -14.20 1.24
CA ASP A 170 -24.35 -13.31 0.45
C ASP A 170 -25.09 -12.29 1.34
N THR A 171 -24.92 -10.99 1.05
CA THR A 171 -25.58 -9.87 1.73
C THR A 171 -26.47 -9.00 0.82
N ASP A 172 -26.51 -9.23 -0.49
CA ASP A 172 -27.29 -8.45 -1.46
C ASP A 172 -28.24 -9.27 -2.36
N ASN A 173 -28.32 -10.58 -2.12
CA ASN A 173 -29.02 -11.58 -2.93
C ASN A 173 -28.38 -11.80 -4.32
N GLY A 174 -27.05 -11.64 -4.42
CA GLY A 174 -26.26 -11.74 -5.65
C GLY A 174 -26.41 -10.55 -6.61
N ALA A 175 -26.74 -9.36 -6.10
CA ALA A 175 -27.08 -8.19 -6.92
C ALA A 175 -25.86 -7.57 -7.62
N PHE A 176 -24.71 -7.46 -6.95
CA PHE A 176 -23.50 -6.85 -7.50
C PHE A 176 -22.49 -7.86 -8.05
N ASP A 177 -22.56 -9.15 -7.68
CA ASP A 177 -21.58 -10.17 -8.09
C ASP A 177 -22.15 -11.48 -8.66
N GLY A 178 -23.46 -11.71 -8.54
CA GLY A 178 -24.15 -12.91 -9.03
C GLY A 178 -24.00 -14.18 -8.17
N ASP A 179 -23.44 -14.11 -6.96
CA ASP A 179 -23.15 -15.27 -6.09
C ASP A 179 -24.06 -15.29 -4.86
N SER A 180 -25.28 -15.84 -5.00
CA SER A 180 -26.29 -15.92 -3.92
C SER A 180 -25.95 -16.97 -2.83
N GLY A 181 -24.68 -17.04 -2.44
CA GLY A 181 -24.14 -17.89 -1.39
C GLY A 181 -23.03 -17.21 -0.59
N HIS A 182 -22.10 -16.51 -1.25
CA HIS A 182 -21.00 -15.80 -0.60
C HIS A 182 -20.58 -14.53 -1.38
N ASP A 183 -20.57 -13.38 -0.70
CA ASP A 183 -20.05 -12.12 -1.22
C ASP A 183 -18.65 -12.25 -1.84
N ARG A 184 -18.39 -11.40 -2.83
CA ARG A 184 -17.06 -11.05 -3.36
C ARG A 184 -16.82 -9.57 -3.17
N ALA A 185 -15.56 -9.16 -3.25
CA ALA A 185 -15.23 -7.75 -3.42
C ALA A 185 -15.46 -7.33 -4.89
N VAL A 186 -16.14 -6.21 -5.12
CA VAL A 186 -16.68 -5.74 -6.41
C VAL A 186 -16.11 -4.39 -6.83
N GLY A 187 -15.94 -4.19 -8.14
CA GLY A 187 -15.63 -2.91 -8.75
C GLY A 187 -14.15 -2.53 -8.72
N PRO A 188 -13.76 -1.40 -9.34
CA PRO A 188 -12.35 -1.02 -9.46
C PRO A 188 -11.68 -0.63 -8.12
N MET A 189 -12.47 -0.45 -7.06
CA MET A 189 -11.99 -0.22 -5.68
C MET A 189 -12.35 -1.38 -4.72
N GLN A 190 -12.79 -2.53 -5.25
CA GLN A 190 -12.97 -3.81 -4.56
C GLN A 190 -13.78 -3.72 -3.23
N PHE A 191 -15.01 -3.21 -3.30
CA PHE A 191 -15.95 -3.17 -2.17
C PHE A 191 -16.78 -4.45 -2.06
N ILE A 192 -16.88 -5.07 -0.88
CA ILE A 192 -17.92 -6.09 -0.62
C ILE A 192 -19.32 -5.44 -0.57
N PRO A 193 -20.40 -6.11 -1.04
CA PRO A 193 -21.77 -5.56 -1.08
C PRO A 193 -22.26 -4.94 0.23
N SER A 194 -22.05 -5.63 1.35
CA SER A 194 -22.38 -5.15 2.70
C SER A 194 -21.65 -3.85 3.09
N THR A 195 -20.43 -3.64 2.61
CA THR A 195 -19.71 -2.37 2.78
C THR A 195 -20.23 -1.32 1.79
N TRP A 196 -20.53 -1.71 0.55
CA TRP A 196 -21.09 -0.79 -0.45
C TRP A 196 -22.42 -0.17 0.00
N ALA A 197 -23.31 -0.96 0.60
CA ALA A 197 -24.58 -0.49 1.16
C ALA A 197 -24.43 0.67 2.15
N ASN A 198 -23.30 0.74 2.87
CA ASN A 198 -22.99 1.79 3.84
C ASN A 198 -22.16 2.94 3.23
N TRP A 199 -21.18 2.62 2.40
CA TRP A 199 -20.12 3.54 1.96
C TRP A 199 -20.26 4.03 0.51
N GLY A 200 -21.02 3.34 -0.34
CA GLY A 200 -21.26 3.71 -1.74
C GLY A 200 -21.90 5.09 -1.89
N ARG A 201 -21.41 5.89 -2.84
CA ARG A 201 -21.86 7.27 -3.11
C ARG A 201 -21.94 7.49 -4.61
N ASP A 202 -22.94 8.26 -5.03
CA ASP A 202 -22.98 8.89 -6.35
C ASP A 202 -21.77 9.83 -6.46
N GLY A 203 -20.83 9.48 -7.35
CA GLY A 203 -19.61 10.22 -7.58
C GLY A 203 -19.55 10.85 -8.97
N ASN A 204 -20.29 10.33 -9.96
CA ASN A 204 -20.38 10.92 -11.30
C ASN A 204 -21.42 12.08 -11.35
N GLY A 205 -22.52 11.99 -10.61
CA GLY A 205 -23.65 12.92 -10.56
C GLY A 205 -24.92 12.45 -11.30
N ASP A 206 -25.07 11.16 -11.62
CA ASP A 206 -26.20 10.61 -12.39
C ASP A 206 -27.41 10.20 -11.53
N GLY A 207 -27.22 10.02 -10.22
CA GLY A 207 -28.26 9.67 -9.24
C GLY A 207 -28.24 8.21 -8.77
N ASP A 208 -27.51 7.32 -9.42
CA ASP A 208 -27.31 5.93 -9.00
C ASP A 208 -26.07 5.76 -8.09
N ARG A 209 -25.73 4.52 -7.73
CA ARG A 209 -24.56 4.17 -6.89
C ARG A 209 -23.97 2.83 -7.32
N ASP A 210 -23.28 2.80 -8.45
CA ASP A 210 -22.72 1.56 -9.01
C ASP A 210 -21.30 1.31 -8.46
N PRO A 211 -21.03 0.19 -7.77
CA PRO A 211 -19.66 -0.15 -7.36
C PRO A 211 -18.72 -0.34 -8.56
N ASN A 212 -19.26 -0.55 -9.77
CA ASN A 212 -18.51 -0.71 -11.02
C ASN A 212 -18.23 0.62 -11.75
N ASN A 213 -18.71 1.76 -11.26
CA ASN A 213 -18.31 3.09 -11.73
C ASN A 213 -17.11 3.62 -10.93
N ILE A 214 -16.09 4.12 -11.62
CA ILE A 214 -14.84 4.58 -10.97
C ILE A 214 -15.02 5.88 -10.16
N TYR A 215 -15.93 6.77 -10.54
CA TYR A 215 -16.19 8.00 -9.78
C TYR A 215 -16.86 7.68 -8.44
N ASP A 216 -17.89 6.85 -8.47
CA ASP A 216 -18.62 6.37 -7.30
C ASP A 216 -17.69 5.61 -6.35
N ALA A 217 -16.96 4.64 -6.89
CA ALA A 217 -16.03 3.81 -6.13
C ALA A 217 -14.87 4.64 -5.52
N ALA A 218 -14.35 5.63 -6.25
CA ALA A 218 -13.33 6.56 -5.74
C ALA A 218 -13.86 7.46 -4.61
N LEU A 219 -15.08 7.98 -4.75
CA LEU A 219 -15.70 8.83 -3.74
C LEU A 219 -16.04 8.03 -2.48
N ALA A 220 -16.62 6.83 -2.63
CA ALA A 220 -16.88 5.89 -1.54
C ALA A 220 -15.61 5.52 -0.77
N ALA A 221 -14.53 5.16 -1.48
CA ALA A 221 -13.22 4.87 -0.89
C ALA A 221 -12.67 6.07 -0.11
N GLY A 222 -12.74 7.28 -0.67
CA GLY A 222 -12.33 8.49 0.02
C GLY A 222 -13.16 8.78 1.29
N HIS A 223 -14.48 8.59 1.24
CA HIS A 223 -15.34 8.74 2.42
C HIS A 223 -14.98 7.75 3.54
N TYR A 224 -14.65 6.50 3.22
CA TYR A 224 -14.19 5.51 4.19
C TYR A 224 -12.82 5.87 4.78
N LEU A 225 -11.86 6.28 3.95
CA LEU A 225 -10.53 6.66 4.42
C LEU A 225 -10.63 7.84 5.41
N CYS A 226 -11.50 8.81 5.11
CA CYS A 226 -11.87 9.95 5.96
C CYS A 226 -12.85 9.62 7.12
N ALA A 227 -13.16 8.35 7.39
CA ALA A 227 -14.05 7.97 8.50
C ALA A 227 -13.49 8.38 9.87
N SER A 228 -14.38 8.47 10.87
CA SER A 228 -14.03 8.73 12.28
C SER A 228 -13.20 10.01 12.54
N GLY A 229 -13.23 10.98 11.63
CA GLY A 229 -12.50 12.25 11.77
C GLY A 229 -10.97 12.13 11.60
N ARG A 230 -10.48 11.09 10.90
CA ARG A 230 -9.06 10.90 10.60
C ARG A 230 -8.51 12.06 9.75
N ASP A 231 -7.36 12.61 10.15
CA ASP A 231 -6.49 13.45 9.34
C ASP A 231 -5.41 12.59 8.68
N LEU A 232 -5.49 12.38 7.36
CA LEU A 232 -4.60 11.52 6.57
C LEU A 232 -3.23 12.15 6.26
N SER A 233 -2.98 13.40 6.70
CA SER A 233 -1.62 13.94 6.75
C SER A 233 -0.78 13.36 7.90
N SER A 234 -1.45 12.80 8.92
CA SER A 234 -0.81 12.07 10.02
C SER A 234 -0.52 10.63 9.61
N GLU A 235 0.76 10.24 9.67
CA GLU A 235 1.24 8.88 9.37
C GLU A 235 0.43 7.79 10.09
N ARG A 236 0.13 8.00 11.37
CA ARG A 236 -0.67 7.07 12.17
C ARG A 236 -2.08 6.89 11.61
N SER A 237 -2.77 8.00 11.33
CA SER A 237 -4.14 8.00 10.79
C SER A 237 -4.18 7.38 9.39
N LEU A 238 -3.19 7.70 8.55
CA LEU A 238 -3.01 7.13 7.22
C LEU A 238 -2.85 5.61 7.27
N HIS A 239 -1.95 5.10 8.12
CA HIS A 239 -1.75 3.66 8.30
C HIS A 239 -3.01 2.98 8.86
N GLN A 240 -3.72 3.62 9.80
CA GLN A 240 -4.99 3.09 10.33
C GLN A 240 -6.13 3.11 9.29
N ALA A 241 -6.16 4.06 8.35
CA ALA A 241 -7.14 4.09 7.27
C ALA A 241 -6.90 2.97 6.26
N ILE A 242 -5.65 2.78 5.82
CA ILE A 242 -5.25 1.75 4.86
C ILE A 242 -5.43 0.34 5.45
N LEU A 243 -5.10 0.12 6.73
CA LEU A 243 -5.31 -1.16 7.43
C LEU A 243 -6.79 -1.46 7.76
N GLY A 244 -7.68 -0.46 7.65
CA GLY A 244 -9.13 -0.69 7.62
C GLY A 244 -9.62 -1.15 6.24
N TYR A 245 -8.96 -0.68 5.17
CA TYR A 245 -9.30 -1.07 3.80
C TYR A 245 -9.02 -2.57 3.55
N ASN A 246 -7.81 -3.03 3.88
CA ASN A 246 -7.43 -4.44 3.97
C ASN A 246 -6.48 -4.63 5.17
N HIS A 247 -6.78 -5.55 6.08
CA HIS A 247 -6.04 -5.73 7.35
C HIS A 247 -4.73 -6.53 7.17
N SER A 248 -3.91 -6.15 6.18
CA SER A 248 -2.60 -6.73 5.94
C SER A 248 -1.49 -5.68 5.97
N GLN A 249 -0.42 -6.00 6.70
CA GLN A 249 0.81 -5.20 6.67
C GLN A 249 1.50 -5.24 5.30
N GLU A 250 1.29 -6.30 4.50
CA GLU A 250 1.80 -6.38 3.13
C GLU A 250 1.02 -5.43 2.21
N TYR A 251 -0.32 -5.40 2.32
CA TYR A 251 -1.17 -4.42 1.65
C TYR A 251 -0.77 -2.99 1.98
N LEU A 252 -0.66 -2.66 3.28
CA LEU A 252 -0.22 -1.33 3.75
C LEU A 252 1.12 -0.92 3.12
N ASN A 253 2.11 -1.82 3.09
CA ASN A 253 3.42 -1.54 2.51
C ASN A 253 3.36 -1.33 0.98
N THR A 254 2.53 -2.10 0.28
CA THR A 254 2.36 -2.00 -1.18
C THR A 254 1.63 -0.70 -1.56
N VAL A 255 0.54 -0.36 -0.87
CA VAL A 255 -0.19 0.91 -1.06
C VAL A 255 0.72 2.11 -0.75
N LEU A 256 1.45 2.10 0.36
CA LEU A 256 2.41 3.18 0.68
C LEU A 256 3.52 3.32 -0.39
N SER A 257 3.98 2.20 -0.96
CA SER A 257 4.97 2.21 -2.03
C SER A 257 4.44 2.90 -3.29
N TRP A 258 3.23 2.54 -3.74
CA TRP A 258 2.57 3.20 -4.88
C TRP A 258 2.21 4.66 -4.58
N PHE A 259 1.82 4.98 -3.35
CA PHE A 259 1.49 6.33 -2.91
C PHE A 259 2.70 7.28 -3.00
N GLU A 260 3.86 6.89 -2.46
CA GLU A 260 5.09 7.68 -2.60
C GLU A 260 5.61 7.71 -4.06
N TYR A 261 5.41 6.63 -4.83
CA TYR A 261 5.74 6.62 -6.25
C TYR A 261 4.92 7.65 -7.02
N TYR A 262 3.60 7.67 -6.86
CA TYR A 262 2.71 8.64 -7.52
C TYR A 262 2.92 10.07 -7.00
N LYS A 263 3.18 10.28 -5.70
CA LYS A 263 3.62 11.58 -5.16
C LYS A 263 4.92 12.09 -5.78
N SER A 264 5.79 11.19 -6.27
CA SER A 264 7.05 11.55 -6.92
C SER A 264 6.93 11.91 -8.40
N GLY A 265 5.72 11.84 -8.98
CA GLY A 265 5.39 12.26 -10.34
C GLY A 265 4.58 11.20 -11.10
N THR A 266 3.46 11.62 -11.69
CA THR A 266 2.65 10.80 -12.61
C THR A 266 2.47 11.52 -13.95
N HIS A 267 1.86 10.82 -14.91
CA HIS A 267 1.23 11.44 -16.07
C HIS A 267 -0.09 10.73 -16.38
N GLU A 268 -0.89 11.39 -17.21
CA GLU A 268 -2.13 10.85 -17.74
C GLU A 268 -1.84 9.98 -18.97
N VAL A 269 -2.55 8.86 -19.13
CA VAL A 269 -2.52 8.03 -20.33
C VAL A 269 -3.95 7.77 -20.83
N PRO A 270 -4.18 7.46 -22.11
CA PRO A 270 -5.51 7.11 -22.61
C PRO A 270 -6.12 5.93 -21.85
N ASP A 271 -7.44 5.95 -21.70
CA ASP A 271 -8.17 4.83 -21.10
C ASP A 271 -7.98 3.53 -21.92
N GLY A 272 -7.97 2.40 -21.22
CA GLY A 272 -7.56 1.09 -21.73
C GLY A 272 -6.05 0.90 -21.96
N THR A 273 -5.20 1.91 -21.71
CA THR A 273 -3.74 1.82 -21.92
C THR A 273 -2.89 1.82 -20.64
N GLY A 274 -3.52 1.85 -19.46
CA GLY A 274 -2.83 1.77 -18.17
C GLY A 274 -2.13 0.43 -17.97
N VAL A 275 -0.96 0.43 -17.32
CA VAL A 275 -0.17 -0.80 -17.11
C VAL A 275 -0.88 -1.72 -16.11
N LEU A 276 -1.31 -2.88 -16.59
CA LEU A 276 -1.82 -3.98 -15.76
C LEU A 276 -0.69 -4.54 -14.87
N PRO A 277 -0.93 -4.77 -13.56
CA PRO A 277 0.02 -5.49 -12.71
C PRO A 277 0.18 -6.96 -13.15
N SER A 278 1.28 -7.60 -12.75
CA SER A 278 1.64 -8.94 -13.20
C SER A 278 0.75 -10.01 -12.55
N ASP A 279 -0.09 -10.68 -13.34
CA ASP A 279 -0.98 -11.74 -12.85
C ASP A 279 -0.24 -12.99 -12.33
N ASN A 280 0.14 -12.96 -11.05
CA ASN A 280 0.57 -14.14 -10.29
C ASN A 280 -0.60 -15.12 -9.98
N ARG A 281 -1.80 -14.88 -10.54
CA ARG A 281 -3.04 -15.65 -10.34
C ARG A 281 -3.06 -17.03 -11.06
N SER A 282 -1.91 -17.72 -11.09
CA SER A 282 -1.77 -19.08 -11.66
C SER A 282 -1.48 -20.14 -10.59
N GLY A 283 -2.43 -20.30 -9.67
CA GLY A 283 -2.42 -21.31 -8.59
C GLY A 283 -3.27 -22.56 -8.87
N GLY A 284 -3.51 -22.92 -10.14
CA GLY A 284 -4.40 -24.03 -10.52
C GLY A 284 -3.91 -24.80 -11.74
N SER A 285 -3.57 -26.07 -11.58
CA SER A 285 -3.11 -26.94 -12.68
C SER A 285 -4.28 -27.63 -13.39
N GLY A 286 -4.47 -27.31 -14.66
CA GLY A 286 -5.33 -28.05 -15.61
C GLY A 286 -4.66 -28.08 -16.99
N PRO A 287 -4.78 -29.16 -17.77
CA PRO A 287 -3.96 -29.35 -18.97
C PRO A 287 -4.39 -28.43 -20.12
N GLY A 288 -3.42 -27.77 -20.75
CA GLY A 288 -3.68 -26.82 -21.83
C GLY A 288 -3.85 -27.47 -23.21
N THR A 289 -4.56 -26.76 -24.08
CA THR A 289 -4.54 -26.97 -25.54
C THR A 289 -4.09 -25.67 -26.22
N GLY A 290 -3.17 -25.76 -27.18
CA GLY A 290 -2.56 -24.58 -27.80
C GLY A 290 -3.37 -24.04 -28.97
N GLY A 291 -3.94 -22.83 -28.83
CA GLY A 291 -4.64 -22.12 -29.90
C GLY A 291 -3.91 -20.84 -30.35
N LYS A 292 -3.17 -20.89 -31.46
CA LYS A 292 -2.58 -19.68 -32.09
C LYS A 292 -3.64 -18.90 -32.88
N GLY A 293 -4.45 -18.08 -32.19
CA GLY A 293 -5.36 -17.13 -32.82
C GLY A 293 -4.65 -15.83 -33.25
N SER A 294 -4.17 -15.76 -34.49
CA SER A 294 -3.56 -14.51 -35.02
C SER A 294 -4.59 -13.68 -35.78
N HIS A 295 -5.17 -12.68 -35.11
CA HIS A 295 -6.00 -11.67 -35.77
C HIS A 295 -5.14 -10.47 -36.19
N LYS A 296 -4.82 -10.40 -37.49
CA LYS A 296 -4.31 -9.19 -38.14
C LYS A 296 -5.37 -8.70 -39.14
N GLY A 297 -5.74 -7.43 -39.05
CA GLY A 297 -6.93 -6.87 -39.71
C GLY A 297 -6.92 -6.96 -41.24
N HIS A 298 -8.11 -7.04 -41.83
CA HIS A 298 -8.31 -6.95 -43.27
C HIS A 298 -8.29 -5.49 -43.75
N GLY A 299 -7.32 -5.15 -44.60
CA GLY A 299 -7.43 -4.04 -45.55
C GLY A 299 -7.74 -4.59 -46.94
N GLY A 300 -8.70 -4.00 -47.65
CA GLY A 300 -9.19 -4.54 -48.93
C GLY A 300 -8.32 -4.20 -50.15
N GLY A 301 -8.40 -5.03 -51.19
CA GLY A 301 -7.74 -4.82 -52.49
C GLY A 301 -8.38 -5.67 -53.60
N LYS A 302 -8.60 -5.08 -54.79
CA LYS A 302 -9.34 -5.68 -55.91
C LYS A 302 -8.47 -6.61 -56.78
N GLY A 303 -9.11 -7.66 -57.34
CA GLY A 303 -9.11 -7.85 -58.81
C GLY A 303 -8.41 -9.09 -59.41
N HIS A 304 -9.19 -9.89 -60.15
CA HIS A 304 -8.79 -10.89 -61.17
C HIS A 304 -7.95 -12.10 -60.68
N GLY A 305 -7.93 -13.27 -61.34
CA GLY A 305 -8.73 -13.77 -62.47
C GLY A 305 -8.15 -15.09 -63.06
N GLY A 306 -9.00 -15.99 -63.59
CA GLY A 306 -8.62 -17.31 -64.16
C GLY A 306 -8.80 -18.47 -63.16
N LYS A 307 -9.57 -19.53 -63.45
CA LYS A 307 -9.46 -20.60 -64.49
C LYS A 307 -8.40 -21.67 -64.16
N GLY A 308 -8.84 -22.91 -63.88
CA GLY A 308 -7.99 -24.10 -63.83
C GLY A 308 -8.70 -25.35 -63.28
N HIS A 309 -8.87 -26.37 -64.13
CA HIS A 309 -9.38 -27.72 -63.86
C HIS A 309 -8.65 -28.41 -62.68
N GLY A 310 -9.19 -29.39 -61.93
CA GLY A 310 -10.31 -30.34 -62.13
C GLY A 310 -9.82 -31.77 -61.82
N GLY A 311 -10.62 -32.78 -61.44
CA GLY A 311 -12.06 -32.87 -61.17
C GLY A 311 -12.47 -34.35 -60.92
N LYS A 312 -13.78 -34.61 -60.69
CA LYS A 312 -14.38 -35.91 -60.29
C LYS A 312 -13.99 -36.34 -58.84
N GLY A 313 -14.84 -36.99 -58.04
CA GLY A 313 -16.08 -37.75 -58.27
C GLY A 313 -15.84 -39.19 -57.78
N HIS A 314 -16.73 -39.88 -57.04
CA HIS A 314 -18.17 -39.75 -56.78
C HIS A 314 -18.42 -39.81 -55.23
N GLY A 315 -19.60 -39.64 -54.60
CA GLY A 315 -21.00 -39.70 -55.04
C GLY A 315 -21.59 -41.11 -54.82
N GLY A 316 -22.62 -41.35 -54.00
CA GLY A 316 -23.44 -40.47 -53.14
C GLY A 316 -23.91 -41.16 -51.83
N LYS A 317 -24.56 -40.45 -50.90
CA LYS A 317 -26.04 -40.32 -50.73
C LYS A 317 -26.73 -41.60 -50.22
N ASP A 318 -27.25 -41.61 -48.98
CA ASP A 318 -28.65 -41.33 -48.56
C ASP A 318 -29.46 -42.66 -48.44
N THR A 319 -30.31 -43.01 -47.46
CA THR A 319 -30.76 -42.51 -46.11
C THR A 319 -31.03 -43.79 -45.23
N GLY A 320 -31.50 -43.83 -43.97
CA GLY A 320 -31.92 -42.86 -42.94
C GLY A 320 -32.87 -43.50 -41.89
N LYS A 321 -33.24 -42.77 -40.82
CA LYS A 321 -34.21 -43.13 -39.74
C LYS A 321 -33.94 -44.38 -38.87
N ASP A 322 -33.30 -44.20 -37.72
CA ASP A 322 -33.93 -44.00 -36.38
C ASP A 322 -35.27 -44.73 -36.04
N PRO A 323 -35.59 -45.02 -34.76
CA PRO A 323 -34.90 -45.94 -33.82
C PRO A 323 -35.85 -46.97 -33.14
N GLY A 324 -35.31 -47.97 -32.41
CA GLY A 324 -36.11 -48.94 -31.64
C GLY A 324 -35.34 -49.63 -30.49
N ARG A 325 -36.02 -49.91 -29.36
CA ARG A 325 -35.43 -50.46 -28.12
C ARG A 325 -35.86 -51.95 -27.89
N PRO A 326 -35.66 -52.62 -26.72
CA PRO A 326 -34.87 -53.86 -26.68
C PRO A 326 -35.68 -55.12 -26.30
N HIS A 327 -35.16 -56.31 -26.63
CA HIS A 327 -35.68 -57.58 -26.11
C HIS A 327 -34.61 -58.53 -25.55
N THR A 328 -35.06 -59.40 -24.66
CA THR A 328 -34.31 -60.14 -23.64
C THR A 328 -33.78 -61.52 -24.09
N LEU A 329 -32.84 -62.06 -23.32
CA LEU A 329 -32.39 -63.46 -23.35
C LEU A 329 -33.55 -64.45 -23.19
N PRO A 330 -33.41 -65.69 -23.70
CA PRO A 330 -33.04 -66.81 -22.81
C PRO A 330 -32.01 -67.83 -23.37
N LYS A 331 -31.67 -68.82 -22.53
CA LYS A 331 -30.78 -70.00 -22.68
C LYS A 331 -31.65 -71.27 -22.36
N PRO A 332 -31.16 -72.54 -22.37
CA PRO A 332 -29.97 -73.19 -22.95
C PRO A 332 -30.38 -74.36 -23.92
N ASP A 333 -29.49 -75.21 -24.47
CA ASP A 333 -28.99 -76.54 -23.96
C ASP A 333 -28.70 -77.43 -25.21
N PRO A 334 -28.10 -78.65 -25.16
CA PRO A 334 -27.26 -79.30 -24.12
C PRO A 334 -25.91 -79.88 -24.66
N ASP A 335 -25.24 -80.64 -23.78
CA ASP A 335 -23.96 -81.39 -23.90
C ASP A 335 -24.10 -82.74 -24.71
N PRO A 336 -23.06 -83.59 -25.00
CA PRO A 336 -22.34 -84.32 -23.93
C PRO A 336 -20.91 -84.92 -24.14
N ASP A 337 -20.34 -85.27 -22.98
CA ASP A 337 -19.47 -86.42 -22.62
C ASP A 337 -18.00 -86.54 -23.05
N SER A 338 -17.09 -86.47 -22.06
CA SER A 338 -16.40 -87.68 -21.55
C SER A 338 -15.54 -87.39 -20.31
N THR A 339 -15.48 -88.33 -19.36
CA THR A 339 -14.60 -88.27 -18.17
C THR A 339 -13.86 -89.60 -17.96
N PRO A 340 -12.73 -89.59 -17.25
CA PRO A 340 -12.66 -90.42 -16.04
C PRO A 340 -11.93 -89.75 -14.84
N LYS A 341 -11.99 -90.41 -13.67
CA LYS A 341 -11.48 -89.95 -12.36
C LYS A 341 -10.23 -90.77 -11.91
N PRO A 342 -9.71 -90.74 -10.66
CA PRO A 342 -8.31 -90.32 -10.41
C PRO A 342 -7.43 -91.38 -9.71
N PRO A 343 -6.16 -91.06 -9.42
CA PRO A 343 -5.46 -91.52 -8.21
C PRO A 343 -5.16 -90.36 -7.23
N SER A 344 -4.51 -90.66 -6.09
CA SER A 344 -4.46 -89.77 -4.92
C SER A 344 -3.04 -89.58 -4.33
N HIS A 345 -2.85 -88.43 -3.65
CA HIS A 345 -1.75 -88.00 -2.77
C HIS A 345 -0.27 -88.16 -3.22
N GLY A 346 0.49 -87.06 -3.13
CA GLY A 346 1.95 -87.12 -3.01
C GLY A 346 2.68 -85.78 -3.20
N GLY A 347 3.48 -85.38 -2.19
CA GLY A 347 4.61 -84.45 -2.34
C GLY A 347 4.30 -82.95 -2.35
N GLU A 348 4.73 -82.24 -1.30
CA GLU A 348 4.99 -80.79 -1.38
C GLU A 348 6.33 -80.54 -2.08
N THR A 349 6.42 -79.48 -2.88
CA THR A 349 7.70 -78.95 -3.38
C THR A 349 7.63 -77.41 -3.41
N PRO A 350 8.54 -76.67 -2.75
CA PRO A 350 8.48 -75.20 -2.74
C PRO A 350 8.75 -74.59 -4.11
N GLY A 351 7.86 -73.68 -4.55
CA GLY A 351 8.14 -72.80 -5.69
C GLY A 351 9.28 -71.81 -5.38
N PRO A 352 10.00 -71.30 -6.40
CA PRO A 352 11.10 -70.36 -6.19
C PRO A 352 10.59 -69.06 -5.54
N PRO A 353 11.36 -68.45 -4.62
CA PRO A 353 10.90 -67.28 -3.88
C PRO A 353 10.75 -66.06 -4.79
N SER A 354 9.56 -65.45 -4.79
CA SER A 354 9.30 -64.19 -5.47
C SER A 354 10.32 -63.11 -5.05
N PRO A 355 10.84 -62.29 -5.97
CA PRO A 355 11.81 -61.25 -5.63
C PRO A 355 11.20 -60.27 -4.64
N LYS A 356 11.87 -60.13 -3.49
CA LYS A 356 11.42 -59.25 -2.41
C LYS A 356 11.37 -57.80 -2.90
N PRO A 357 10.29 -57.03 -2.66
CA PRO A 357 10.23 -55.62 -3.06
C PRO A 357 11.45 -54.85 -2.56
N PRO A 358 12.02 -53.93 -3.37
CA PRO A 358 13.22 -53.20 -2.97
C PRO A 358 12.91 -52.39 -1.71
N THR A 359 13.62 -52.69 -0.62
CA THR A 359 13.47 -51.96 0.64
C THR A 359 14.08 -50.57 0.49
N THR A 360 13.25 -49.60 0.11
CA THR A 360 13.60 -48.17 0.14
C THR A 360 14.25 -47.85 1.49
N PRO A 361 15.51 -47.36 1.53
CA PRO A 361 16.15 -47.02 2.78
C PRO A 361 15.32 -45.99 3.55
N ALA A 362 15.13 -46.20 4.84
CA ALA A 362 14.47 -45.22 5.70
C ALA A 362 15.17 -43.85 5.54
N PRO A 363 14.41 -42.74 5.41
CA PRO A 363 15.00 -41.44 5.10
C PRO A 363 16.03 -41.05 6.15
N SER A 364 17.27 -40.80 5.70
CA SER A 364 18.38 -40.47 6.60
C SER A 364 18.07 -39.19 7.36
N ARG A 365 17.98 -39.30 8.69
CA ARG A 365 17.69 -38.19 9.58
C ARG A 365 18.97 -37.37 9.80
N PRO A 366 18.92 -36.02 9.77
CA PRO A 366 20.10 -35.22 10.09
C PRO A 366 20.45 -35.37 11.57
N THR A 367 21.75 -35.35 11.88
CA THR A 367 22.29 -35.40 13.25
C THR A 367 23.18 -34.20 13.57
N ALA A 368 23.60 -33.43 12.57
CA ALA A 368 24.29 -32.16 12.78
C ALA A 368 23.88 -31.10 11.73
N LEU A 369 24.04 -29.83 12.09
CA LEU A 369 23.77 -28.66 11.27
C LEU A 369 24.97 -27.71 11.31
N ALA A 370 25.45 -27.24 10.16
CA ALA A 370 26.61 -26.35 10.06
C ALA A 370 26.33 -25.14 9.17
N SER A 371 26.91 -23.98 9.48
CA SER A 371 26.86 -22.77 8.64
C SER A 371 27.66 -22.92 7.34
N VAL A 372 27.17 -22.35 6.24
CA VAL A 372 27.87 -22.28 4.95
C VAL A 372 28.04 -20.82 4.53
N GLY A 373 29.29 -20.35 4.42
CA GLY A 373 29.58 -18.93 4.16
C GLY A 373 29.59 -18.09 5.44
N ALA A 374 29.25 -16.81 5.32
CA ALA A 374 29.36 -15.85 6.42
C ALA A 374 28.37 -16.15 7.58
N LYS A 375 28.88 -16.08 8.82
CA LYS A 375 28.06 -16.09 10.05
C LYS A 375 27.62 -14.70 10.49
N GLU A 376 28.20 -13.64 9.93
CA GLU A 376 27.90 -12.26 10.24
C GLU A 376 27.39 -11.55 8.98
N LEU A 377 26.24 -10.90 9.10
CA LEU A 377 25.47 -10.32 8.00
C LEU A 377 25.24 -8.84 8.28
N SER A 378 25.28 -7.99 7.26
CA SER A 378 24.99 -6.56 7.43
C SER A 378 24.28 -5.97 6.22
N ALA A 379 23.37 -5.05 6.50
CA ALA A 379 22.63 -4.25 5.54
C ALA A 379 22.49 -2.82 6.07
N THR A 380 22.14 -1.89 5.19
CA THR A 380 21.67 -0.55 5.60
C THR A 380 20.18 -0.60 5.89
N ALA A 381 19.68 0.25 6.79
CA ALA A 381 18.24 0.42 7.03
C ALA A 381 17.47 0.61 5.71
N GLY A 382 16.41 -0.19 5.53
CA GLY A 382 15.59 -0.23 4.32
C GLY A 382 16.24 -0.91 3.09
N THR A 383 17.20 -1.82 3.27
CA THR A 383 17.89 -2.52 2.16
C THR A 383 18.00 -4.03 2.35
N GLU A 384 18.17 -4.79 1.26
CA GLU A 384 18.42 -6.24 1.32
C GLU A 384 19.79 -6.57 1.93
N PHE A 385 19.87 -7.66 2.70
CA PHE A 385 21.15 -8.24 3.13
C PHE A 385 21.82 -8.94 1.95
N ALA A 386 23.07 -8.52 1.65
CA ALA A 386 23.81 -8.94 0.45
C ALA A 386 24.07 -10.47 0.34
N GLN A 387 23.93 -11.23 1.42
CA GLN A 387 23.94 -12.69 1.39
C GLN A 387 22.85 -13.25 2.33
N PRO A 388 22.04 -14.23 1.89
CA PRO A 388 21.09 -14.91 2.77
C PRO A 388 21.82 -15.89 3.71
N PRO A 389 21.29 -16.14 4.93
CA PRO A 389 21.74 -17.23 5.81
C PRO A 389 21.71 -18.59 5.10
N ARG A 390 22.74 -19.42 5.29
CA ARG A 390 22.87 -20.75 4.65
C ARG A 390 23.43 -21.81 5.59
N VAL A 391 22.80 -22.98 5.63
CA VAL A 391 23.25 -24.12 6.43
C VAL A 391 23.37 -25.40 5.61
N ARG A 392 24.11 -26.38 6.13
CA ARG A 392 24.18 -27.75 5.61
C ARG A 392 23.81 -28.73 6.71
N ALA A 393 22.91 -29.66 6.42
CA ALA A 393 22.53 -30.75 7.30
C ALA A 393 23.24 -32.05 6.89
N VAL A 394 23.75 -32.80 7.88
CA VAL A 394 24.47 -34.06 7.66
C VAL A 394 24.01 -35.16 8.61
N ASP A 395 24.22 -36.42 8.21
CA ASP A 395 23.98 -37.61 9.02
C ASP A 395 25.17 -37.95 9.95
N ALA A 396 25.04 -39.03 10.73
CA ALA A 396 26.05 -39.49 11.67
C ALA A 396 27.37 -39.97 11.00
N LYS A 397 27.41 -40.06 9.66
CA LYS A 397 28.58 -40.41 8.85
C LYS A 397 29.09 -39.20 8.05
N GLY A 398 28.62 -38.00 8.37
CA GLY A 398 28.99 -36.74 7.70
C GLY A 398 28.40 -36.59 6.29
N LYS A 399 27.51 -37.50 5.85
CA LYS A 399 26.92 -37.45 4.51
C LYS A 399 25.79 -36.41 4.46
N PRO A 400 25.61 -35.70 3.33
CA PRO A 400 24.56 -34.70 3.20
C PRO A 400 23.16 -35.33 3.29
N VAL A 401 22.27 -34.68 4.03
CA VAL A 401 20.87 -35.10 4.14
C VAL A 401 19.98 -34.17 3.31
N ALA A 402 19.33 -34.72 2.29
CA ALA A 402 18.38 -34.02 1.42
C ALA A 402 16.95 -34.05 1.99
N LYS A 403 16.12 -33.08 1.59
CA LYS A 403 14.72 -32.90 2.00
C LYS A 403 14.49 -32.76 3.52
N ALA A 404 15.53 -32.49 4.31
CA ALA A 404 15.37 -32.15 5.73
C ALA A 404 14.73 -30.76 5.87
N LYS A 405 13.75 -30.64 6.77
CA LYS A 405 13.11 -29.36 7.11
C LYS A 405 14.04 -28.54 8.02
N ILE A 406 14.46 -27.38 7.52
CA ILE A 406 15.20 -26.35 8.26
C ILE A 406 14.26 -25.17 8.52
N LEU A 407 14.06 -24.79 9.78
CA LEU A 407 13.35 -23.58 10.16
C LEU A 407 14.36 -22.47 10.43
N TYR A 408 14.31 -21.41 9.61
CA TYR A 408 14.97 -20.14 9.85
C TYR A 408 14.04 -19.19 10.60
N GLU A 409 14.57 -18.46 11.57
CA GLU A 409 13.77 -17.59 12.44
C GLU A 409 14.56 -16.36 12.89
N ILE A 410 13.94 -15.18 12.83
CA ILE A 410 14.50 -13.90 13.25
C ILE A 410 14.24 -13.71 14.75
N ARG A 411 15.30 -13.44 15.52
CA ARG A 411 15.31 -13.26 16.98
C ARG A 411 15.93 -11.93 17.38
N GLY A 412 15.33 -11.26 18.37
CA GLY A 412 15.68 -9.90 18.78
C GLY A 412 14.72 -8.85 18.19
N GLU A 413 14.84 -7.61 18.67
CA GLU A 413 14.03 -6.49 18.19
C GLU A 413 14.59 -5.97 16.86
N THR A 414 13.82 -6.13 15.79
CA THR A 414 14.19 -5.60 14.47
C THR A 414 12.99 -5.44 13.55
N GLY A 415 13.07 -4.45 12.66
CA GLY A 415 12.21 -4.33 11.48
C GLY A 415 12.53 -5.35 10.37
N ALA A 416 13.65 -6.08 10.45
CA ALA A 416 14.05 -7.00 9.38
C ALA A 416 13.11 -8.19 9.21
N ARG A 417 12.89 -8.62 7.95
CA ARG A 417 11.99 -9.72 7.55
C ARG A 417 12.59 -10.56 6.43
N PHE A 418 12.13 -11.81 6.31
CA PHE A 418 12.35 -12.59 5.10
C PHE A 418 11.40 -12.14 3.97
N LEU A 419 11.67 -12.58 2.74
CA LEU A 419 10.76 -12.48 1.60
C LEU A 419 9.36 -13.01 1.97
N GLY A 420 8.30 -12.28 1.57
CA GLY A 420 6.94 -12.48 2.10
C GLY A 420 6.70 -11.85 3.49
N LEU A 421 7.56 -10.91 3.90
CA LEU A 421 7.48 -10.12 5.14
C LEU A 421 7.40 -10.90 6.47
N VAL A 422 7.66 -12.21 6.46
CA VAL A 422 7.62 -13.10 7.63
C VAL A 422 8.87 -13.00 8.50
N LYS A 423 8.71 -13.29 9.81
CA LYS A 423 9.82 -13.44 10.78
C LYS A 423 10.46 -14.83 10.77
N SER A 424 9.86 -15.82 10.12
CA SER A 424 10.38 -17.18 10.04
C SER A 424 10.02 -17.85 8.71
N ALA A 425 10.83 -18.81 8.28
CA ALA A 425 10.65 -19.52 7.01
C ALA A 425 11.16 -20.96 7.10
N VAL A 426 10.41 -21.93 6.55
CA VAL A 426 10.82 -23.33 6.47
C VAL A 426 11.38 -23.62 5.07
N VAL A 427 12.60 -24.16 5.01
CA VAL A 427 13.31 -24.50 3.78
C VAL A 427 13.70 -25.98 3.81
N LEU A 428 13.55 -26.67 2.67
CA LEU A 428 14.03 -28.05 2.52
C LEU A 428 15.49 -28.06 2.04
N THR A 429 16.31 -28.96 2.58
CA THR A 429 17.67 -29.16 2.07
C THR A 429 17.68 -29.77 0.67
N ARG A 430 18.64 -29.33 -0.15
CA ARG A 430 18.93 -29.87 -1.49
C ARG A 430 19.71 -31.19 -1.40
N SER A 431 19.99 -31.81 -2.56
CA SER A 431 20.79 -33.04 -2.68
C SER A 431 22.20 -32.94 -2.08
N ASP A 432 22.80 -31.76 -2.06
CA ASP A 432 24.09 -31.48 -1.42
C ASP A 432 24.00 -31.28 0.11
N GLY A 433 22.80 -31.40 0.67
CA GLY A 433 22.48 -31.18 2.08
C GLY A 433 22.29 -29.72 2.48
N THR A 434 22.38 -28.76 1.55
CA THR A 434 22.28 -27.33 1.88
C THR A 434 20.84 -26.81 1.86
N ALA A 435 20.51 -25.98 2.85
CA ALA A 435 19.36 -25.09 2.84
C ALA A 435 19.86 -23.64 2.79
N THR A 436 19.15 -22.80 2.06
CA THR A 436 19.41 -21.36 1.96
C THR A 436 18.14 -20.64 2.36
N ALA A 437 18.21 -19.75 3.33
CA ALA A 437 17.08 -18.93 3.74
C ALA A 437 16.54 -18.11 2.54
N PRO A 438 15.26 -17.69 2.56
CA PRO A 438 14.79 -16.67 1.64
C PRO A 438 15.63 -15.38 1.77
N LYS A 439 15.49 -14.46 0.80
CA LYS A 439 16.06 -13.11 0.93
C LYS A 439 15.67 -12.51 2.28
N LEU A 440 16.61 -11.81 2.92
CA LEU A 440 16.42 -11.11 4.18
C LEU A 440 16.55 -9.61 3.90
N THR A 441 15.56 -8.82 4.30
CA THR A 441 15.53 -7.37 4.10
C THR A 441 15.57 -6.67 5.45
N ALA A 442 16.40 -5.64 5.59
CA ALA A 442 16.43 -4.79 6.78
C ALA A 442 15.28 -3.77 6.76
N GLY A 443 14.56 -3.64 7.88
CA GLY A 443 13.67 -2.50 8.10
C GLY A 443 14.44 -1.26 8.56
N GLU A 444 13.72 -0.22 8.99
CA GLU A 444 14.34 1.04 9.43
C GLU A 444 15.03 0.96 10.80
N GLN A 445 14.59 0.05 11.68
CA GLN A 445 15.16 -0.11 13.02
C GLN A 445 16.62 -0.60 12.94
N THR A 446 17.54 0.32 13.19
CA THR A 446 18.98 0.06 13.31
C THR A 446 19.29 -0.73 14.57
N GLY A 447 20.25 -1.65 14.50
CA GLY A 447 20.64 -2.49 15.63
C GLY A 447 21.15 -3.86 15.17
N SER A 448 21.38 -4.75 16.14
CA SER A 448 21.82 -6.12 15.90
C SER A 448 20.77 -7.13 16.36
N PHE A 449 20.56 -8.17 15.55
CA PHE A 449 19.64 -9.26 15.80
C PHE A 449 20.27 -10.59 15.36
N THR A 450 19.61 -11.72 15.64
CA THR A 450 20.08 -13.05 15.26
C THR A 450 19.11 -13.70 14.30
N VAL A 451 19.60 -14.29 13.22
CA VAL A 451 18.85 -15.33 12.49
C VAL A 451 19.29 -16.69 13.02
N ARG A 452 18.35 -17.45 13.56
CA ARG A 452 18.56 -18.81 14.07
C ARG A 452 18.03 -19.83 13.08
N ALA A 453 18.86 -20.78 12.69
CA ALA A 453 18.48 -21.94 11.90
C ALA A 453 18.39 -23.17 12.81
N THR A 454 17.28 -23.88 12.74
CA THR A 454 17.03 -25.14 13.46
C THR A 454 16.61 -26.24 12.51
N ALA A 455 16.85 -27.49 12.90
CA ALA A 455 16.45 -28.69 12.16
C ALA A 455 15.71 -29.65 13.09
N ASP A 456 14.97 -30.61 12.53
CA ASP A 456 14.43 -31.77 13.27
C ASP A 456 13.60 -31.37 14.52
N GLY A 457 12.80 -30.31 14.40
CA GLY A 457 11.97 -29.77 15.49
C GLY A 457 12.76 -29.10 16.62
N GLY A 458 14.01 -28.68 16.38
CA GLY A 458 14.88 -28.03 17.35
C GLY A 458 15.74 -28.99 18.19
N LYS A 459 15.72 -30.29 17.88
CA LYS A 459 16.49 -31.32 18.60
C LYS A 459 18.00 -31.31 18.30
N LEU A 460 18.41 -30.68 17.20
CA LEU A 460 19.83 -30.47 16.86
C LEU A 460 20.29 -29.08 17.33
N THR A 461 21.57 -28.96 17.67
CA THR A 461 22.22 -27.69 17.99
C THR A 461 21.91 -26.63 16.92
N PRO A 462 21.38 -25.45 17.29
CA PRO A 462 21.05 -24.41 16.33
C PRO A 462 22.31 -23.82 15.69
N VAL A 463 22.17 -23.33 14.46
CA VAL A 463 23.17 -22.47 13.81
C VAL A 463 22.66 -21.03 13.85
N GLU A 464 23.41 -20.13 14.46
CA GLU A 464 23.05 -18.73 14.60
C GLU A 464 23.93 -17.83 13.73
N PHE A 465 23.28 -16.87 13.05
CA PHE A 465 23.89 -15.85 12.21
C PHE A 465 23.62 -14.50 12.86
N LYS A 466 24.65 -13.72 13.17
CA LYS A 466 24.48 -12.35 13.65
C LYS A 466 24.16 -11.44 12.47
N ALA A 467 23.18 -10.57 12.61
CA ALA A 467 22.77 -9.64 11.58
C ALA A 467 22.69 -8.21 12.13
N THR A 468 23.30 -7.24 11.44
CA THR A 468 23.33 -5.83 11.89
C THR A 468 22.78 -4.89 10.82
N VAL A 469 21.70 -4.18 11.16
CA VAL A 469 21.14 -3.07 10.41
C VAL A 469 21.90 -1.80 10.77
N LYS A 470 22.65 -1.26 9.81
CA LYS A 470 23.37 0.02 9.93
C LYS A 470 22.44 1.18 9.58
N ALA A 471 22.64 2.32 10.24
CA ALA A 471 21.94 3.56 9.87
C ALA A 471 22.23 3.93 8.40
N ARG A 472 21.25 4.59 7.75
CA ARG A 472 21.47 5.22 6.45
C ARG A 472 22.56 6.30 6.63
N PRO A 473 23.53 6.44 5.70
CA PRO A 473 24.44 7.58 5.72
C PRO A 473 23.64 8.89 5.72
N ALA A 474 24.01 9.84 6.59
CA ALA A 474 23.35 11.14 6.63
C ALA A 474 23.42 11.83 5.24
N PRO A 475 22.34 12.48 4.77
CA PRO A 475 22.38 13.21 3.50
C PRO A 475 23.37 14.36 3.58
N ARG A 476 24.25 14.44 2.58
CA ARG A 476 25.40 15.37 2.54
C ARG A 476 25.17 16.47 1.52
N ALA A 477 25.84 17.60 1.71
CA ALA A 477 26.05 18.62 0.67
C ALA A 477 27.48 19.15 0.73
N ASP A 478 28.05 19.46 -0.44
CA ASP A 478 29.34 20.15 -0.58
C ASP A 478 29.17 21.62 -0.99
N VAL A 479 28.02 22.00 -1.56
CA VAL A 479 27.68 23.38 -1.90
C VAL A 479 26.31 23.76 -1.35
N LEU A 480 26.24 24.94 -0.74
CA LEU A 480 25.01 25.68 -0.46
C LEU A 480 25.02 26.94 -1.33
N ALA A 481 23.94 27.20 -2.07
CA ALA A 481 23.77 28.38 -2.91
C ALA A 481 22.46 29.10 -2.59
N ARG A 482 22.43 30.43 -2.59
CA ARG A 482 21.19 31.20 -2.42
C ARG A 482 20.33 31.08 -3.70
N ILE A 483 19.02 30.99 -3.53
CA ILE A 483 18.04 31.16 -4.62
C ILE A 483 17.52 32.60 -4.54
N GLY A 484 17.61 33.34 -5.64
CA GLY A 484 17.30 34.76 -5.70
C GLY A 484 18.48 35.67 -5.34
N ASP A 485 18.48 36.85 -5.94
CA ASP A 485 19.55 37.84 -5.98
C ASP A 485 19.25 39.10 -5.14
N LYS A 486 17.96 39.48 -5.00
CA LYS A 486 17.46 40.62 -4.21
C LYS A 486 18.24 40.85 -2.90
N ALA A 487 18.64 42.09 -2.64
CA ALA A 487 19.22 42.46 -1.34
C ALA A 487 18.21 42.23 -0.20
N LEU A 488 18.62 41.55 0.87
CA LEU A 488 17.78 41.33 2.05
C LEU A 488 17.90 42.53 2.98
N LYS A 489 16.81 43.30 3.08
CA LYS A 489 16.72 44.51 3.92
C LYS A 489 15.50 44.48 4.82
N ALA A 490 15.62 45.10 5.99
CA ALA A 490 14.55 45.38 6.94
C ALA A 490 14.81 46.72 7.64
N GLU A 491 13.77 47.32 8.20
CA GLU A 491 13.90 48.44 9.15
C GLU A 491 14.05 47.92 10.59
N THR A 492 14.56 48.74 11.51
CA THR A 492 14.67 48.44 12.95
C THR A 492 13.31 48.04 13.54
N GLY A 493 13.29 46.96 14.34
CA GLY A 493 12.06 46.34 14.86
C GLY A 493 11.17 45.66 13.80
N GLY A 494 11.52 45.76 12.52
CA GLY A 494 10.77 45.23 11.39
C GLY A 494 11.10 43.78 11.04
N ALA A 495 10.75 43.39 9.80
CA ALA A 495 10.99 42.06 9.28
C ALA A 495 11.54 42.10 7.84
N PHE A 496 12.36 41.10 7.50
CA PHE A 496 12.82 40.91 6.13
C PHE A 496 11.65 40.37 5.29
N ALA A 497 11.25 41.13 4.26
CA ALA A 497 10.02 40.85 3.51
C ALA A 497 10.16 39.68 2.52
N ASP A 498 11.32 39.54 1.88
CA ASP A 498 11.60 38.45 0.95
C ASP A 498 12.10 37.18 1.70
N PRO A 499 11.51 36.00 1.46
CA PRO A 499 11.93 34.76 2.09
C PRO A 499 13.30 34.31 1.57
N LEU A 500 14.25 34.03 2.48
CA LEU A 500 15.57 33.52 2.12
C LEU A 500 15.50 32.01 1.85
N THR A 501 15.51 31.64 0.57
CA THR A 501 15.63 30.25 0.12
C THR A 501 17.05 29.93 -0.32
N VAL A 502 17.53 28.74 0.02
CA VAL A 502 18.83 28.19 -0.40
C VAL A 502 18.63 26.82 -1.06
N LYS A 503 19.59 26.43 -1.92
CA LYS A 503 19.68 25.11 -2.55
C LYS A 503 20.96 24.42 -2.09
N ALA A 504 20.85 23.17 -1.66
CA ALA A 504 21.98 22.29 -1.38
C ALA A 504 22.23 21.33 -2.56
N THR A 505 23.50 21.12 -2.85
CA THR A 505 23.96 20.08 -3.79
C THR A 505 25.12 19.28 -3.22
N TYR A 506 25.26 18.06 -3.71
CA TYR A 506 26.41 17.19 -3.48
C TYR A 506 26.94 16.69 -4.82
N LYS A 507 28.20 16.98 -5.15
CA LYS A 507 28.85 16.63 -6.42
C LYS A 507 28.02 17.04 -7.64
N GLY A 508 27.47 18.26 -7.59
CA GLY A 508 26.60 18.86 -8.61
C GLY A 508 25.16 18.32 -8.67
N LYS A 509 24.80 17.30 -7.89
CA LYS A 509 23.44 16.76 -7.82
C LYS A 509 22.65 17.37 -6.66
N VAL A 510 21.33 17.47 -6.83
CA VAL A 510 20.39 17.92 -5.79
C VAL A 510 20.55 17.09 -4.51
N ALA A 511 20.67 17.75 -3.36
CA ALA A 511 20.87 17.09 -2.06
C ALA A 511 19.67 17.34 -1.13
N ALA A 512 18.78 16.35 -1.05
CA ALA A 512 17.58 16.37 -0.22
C ALA A 512 17.83 15.82 1.19
N GLY A 513 17.06 16.29 2.19
CA GLY A 513 17.14 15.85 3.58
C GLY A 513 18.40 16.30 4.33
N VAL A 514 19.22 17.18 3.74
CA VAL A 514 20.51 17.63 4.31
C VAL A 514 20.25 18.52 5.52
N PRO A 515 20.80 18.21 6.71
CA PRO A 515 20.72 19.09 7.87
C PRO A 515 21.50 20.39 7.65
N VAL A 516 20.86 21.51 7.98
CA VAL A 516 21.45 22.85 7.91
C VAL A 516 21.31 23.54 9.27
N THR A 517 22.36 24.23 9.71
CA THR A 517 22.32 25.18 10.82
C THR A 517 22.41 26.58 10.26
N ALA A 518 21.58 27.51 10.74
CA ALA A 518 21.55 28.91 10.31
C ALA A 518 21.88 29.83 11.50
N THR A 519 23.03 30.49 11.48
CA THR A 519 23.53 31.33 12.59
C THR A 519 23.84 32.75 12.12
N MET A 520 23.35 33.74 12.86
CA MET A 520 23.72 35.15 12.71
C MET A 520 25.12 35.37 13.33
N VAL A 521 26.11 35.75 12.53
CA VAL A 521 27.52 35.81 12.92
C VAL A 521 28.18 37.17 12.70
N THR A 522 29.29 37.38 13.39
CA THR A 522 30.20 38.52 13.19
C THR A 522 30.86 38.51 11.81
N ALA A 523 31.39 39.66 11.39
CA ALA A 523 31.99 39.85 10.08
C ALA A 523 33.36 39.16 9.86
N ASP A 524 33.92 38.45 10.85
CA ASP A 524 35.17 37.70 10.70
C ASP A 524 34.90 36.32 10.06
N PRO A 525 35.33 36.06 8.80
CA PRO A 525 35.10 34.78 8.13
C PRO A 525 35.99 33.65 8.67
N LYS A 526 37.06 33.96 9.43
CA LYS A 526 37.99 32.99 10.04
C LYS A 526 37.59 32.63 11.47
N LYS A 527 36.96 33.56 12.20
CA LYS A 527 36.40 33.35 13.54
C LYS A 527 34.97 33.91 13.67
N PRO A 528 33.99 33.34 12.95
CA PRO A 528 32.59 33.77 13.06
C PRO A 528 32.04 33.40 14.44
N VAL A 529 31.76 34.42 15.26
CA VAL A 529 31.09 34.31 16.57
C VAL A 529 29.62 34.65 16.38
N GLN A 530 28.70 34.04 17.14
CA GLN A 530 27.28 34.40 17.07
C GLN A 530 27.06 35.85 17.56
N ASN A 531 26.27 36.64 16.84
CA ASN A 531 25.91 38.00 17.25
C ASN A 531 25.05 38.01 18.52
N ASP A 532 25.20 39.05 19.33
CA ASP A 532 24.37 39.39 20.49
C ASP A 532 23.18 40.31 20.14
N LYS A 533 23.24 40.96 18.96
CA LYS A 533 22.37 42.04 18.48
C LYS A 533 22.03 41.89 16.99
N GLY A 534 21.11 42.71 16.49
CA GLY A 534 20.69 42.72 15.09
C GLY A 534 19.71 41.59 14.76
N PRO A 535 19.64 41.12 13.51
CA PRO A 535 18.67 40.14 13.06
C PRO A 535 18.59 38.85 13.89
N TYR A 536 17.40 38.24 13.93
CA TYR A 536 17.11 37.01 14.66
C TYR A 536 15.99 36.20 14.00
N PHE A 537 15.89 34.92 14.38
CA PHE A 537 14.75 34.05 14.11
C PHE A 537 13.91 33.91 15.39
N LEU A 538 12.66 33.42 15.26
CA LEU A 538 11.91 32.91 16.41
C LEU A 538 12.11 31.39 16.51
N ASP A 539 12.22 30.87 17.73
CA ASP A 539 12.12 29.44 18.00
C ASP A 539 10.65 28.96 18.02
N GLU A 540 10.43 27.67 18.23
CA GLU A 540 9.11 27.03 18.32
C GLU A 540 8.20 27.61 19.43
N LYS A 541 8.75 28.40 20.35
CA LYS A 541 8.06 29.04 21.47
C LYS A 541 7.92 30.55 21.28
N GLY A 542 8.25 31.07 20.09
CA GLY A 542 8.20 32.50 19.77
C GLY A 542 9.33 33.32 20.40
N LYS A 543 10.41 32.69 20.90
CA LYS A 543 11.53 33.40 21.52
C LYS A 543 12.59 33.79 20.49
N PRO A 544 13.16 35.01 20.54
CA PRO A 544 14.32 35.39 19.73
C PRO A 544 15.53 34.45 19.90
N VAL A 545 16.01 33.89 18.79
CA VAL A 545 17.23 33.07 18.71
C VAL A 545 18.09 33.48 17.52
N ARG A 546 19.42 33.43 17.69
CA ARG A 546 20.42 33.79 16.66
C ARG A 546 21.18 32.60 16.08
N THR A 547 20.87 31.39 16.54
CA THR A 547 21.17 30.13 15.86
C THR A 547 19.89 29.33 15.77
N LEU A 548 19.59 28.80 14.58
CA LEU A 548 18.49 27.90 14.33
C LEU A 548 19.04 26.58 13.77
N THR A 549 18.69 25.47 14.41
CA THR A 549 19.11 24.10 14.06
C THR A 549 17.90 23.27 13.63
N GLY A 550 18.12 22.00 13.24
CA GLY A 550 17.04 21.08 12.87
C GLY A 550 16.45 21.28 11.46
N LEU A 551 16.80 22.38 10.80
CA LEU A 551 16.43 22.67 9.41
C LEU A 551 16.95 21.57 8.47
N LYS A 552 16.15 21.20 7.48
CA LYS A 552 16.50 20.18 6.47
C LYS A 552 16.08 20.65 5.09
N THR A 553 16.83 20.27 4.06
CA THR A 553 16.39 20.49 2.67
C THR A 553 15.25 19.54 2.28
N ASN A 554 14.33 20.02 1.46
CA ASN A 554 13.22 19.25 0.89
C ASN A 554 13.69 18.32 -0.24
N ALA A 555 12.76 17.60 -0.89
CA ALA A 555 13.04 16.69 -2.00
C ALA A 555 13.74 17.34 -3.21
N LEU A 556 13.58 18.66 -3.41
CA LEU A 556 14.27 19.45 -4.45
C LEU A 556 15.63 19.98 -4.00
N GLY A 557 16.11 19.56 -2.82
CA GLY A 557 17.31 20.06 -2.17
C GLY A 557 17.22 21.52 -1.74
N GLN A 558 16.01 22.08 -1.61
CA GLN A 558 15.79 23.47 -1.23
C GLN A 558 15.43 23.60 0.25
N LEU A 559 15.85 24.68 0.88
CA LEU A 559 15.45 25.08 2.22
C LEU A 559 15.06 26.56 2.19
N THR A 560 13.78 26.84 2.44
CA THR A 560 13.30 28.19 2.76
C THR A 560 13.46 28.40 4.26
N LEU A 561 14.18 29.45 4.67
CA LEU A 561 14.30 29.77 6.09
C LEU A 561 13.00 30.38 6.64
N PRO A 562 12.71 30.20 7.95
CA PRO A 562 11.67 30.96 8.63
C PRO A 562 11.91 32.48 8.55
N LYS A 563 10.83 33.24 8.78
CA LYS A 563 10.84 34.71 8.74
C LYS A 563 11.92 35.29 9.66
N ILE A 564 12.78 36.12 9.09
CA ILE A 564 13.84 36.83 9.81
C ILE A 564 13.27 38.17 10.30
N LEU A 565 13.54 38.50 11.56
CA LEU A 565 13.15 39.75 12.20
C LEU A 565 14.40 40.59 12.51
N ALA A 566 14.23 41.91 12.60
CA ALA A 566 15.26 42.85 13.06
C ALA A 566 14.98 43.30 14.51
N ASP A 567 16.01 43.68 15.24
CA ASP A 567 15.87 44.43 16.50
C ASP A 567 16.18 45.92 16.26
N GLU A 568 16.39 46.70 17.32
CA GLU A 568 16.64 48.15 17.25
C GLU A 568 18.03 48.53 16.69
N HIS A 569 18.90 47.57 16.39
CA HIS A 569 20.28 47.85 15.96
C HIS A 569 20.41 47.87 14.43
N THR A 570 20.71 49.05 13.88
CA THR A 570 21.05 49.24 12.46
C THR A 570 22.42 48.65 12.11
N GLY A 571 22.62 48.33 10.83
CA GLY A 571 23.92 47.88 10.31
C GLY A 571 23.82 46.74 9.30
N THR A 572 24.98 46.23 8.90
CA THR A 572 25.12 45.05 8.04
C THR A 572 25.51 43.84 8.87
N TYR A 573 24.76 42.75 8.74
CA TYR A 573 24.92 41.52 9.50
C TYR A 573 25.07 40.33 8.57
N LEU A 574 25.79 39.30 9.01
CA LEU A 574 26.01 38.08 8.22
C LEU A 574 25.21 36.92 8.79
N LEU A 575 24.41 36.28 7.94
CA LEU A 575 23.76 35.01 8.23
C LEU A 575 24.57 33.88 7.58
N ARG A 576 25.20 33.05 8.41
CA ARG A 576 26.00 31.91 7.99
C ARG A 576 25.20 30.62 8.13
N LEU A 577 24.93 29.98 7.00
CA LEU A 577 24.38 28.63 6.92
C LEU A 577 25.53 27.62 6.81
N THR A 578 25.43 26.51 7.55
CA THR A 578 26.43 25.42 7.53
C THR A 578 25.77 24.04 7.47
N THR A 579 26.44 23.07 6.87
CA THR A 579 26.10 21.64 6.97
C THR A 579 27.12 20.88 7.82
N ALA A 580 26.74 19.69 8.30
CA ALA A 580 27.65 18.82 9.05
C ALA A 580 28.88 18.35 8.24
N ASP A 581 28.79 18.35 6.92
CA ASP A 581 29.88 18.00 6.00
C ASP A 581 30.78 19.17 5.61
N GLY A 582 30.52 20.37 6.15
CA GLY A 582 31.38 21.55 5.97
C GLY A 582 31.03 22.44 4.79
N ALA A 583 29.90 22.24 4.10
CA ALA A 583 29.41 23.24 3.16
C ALA A 583 28.96 24.51 3.93
N VAL A 584 29.33 25.68 3.43
CA VAL A 584 29.06 26.98 4.05
C VAL A 584 28.50 27.94 3.01
N LEU A 585 27.44 28.67 3.38
CA LEU A 585 26.95 29.82 2.64
C LEU A 585 26.79 31.00 3.62
N THR A 586 27.37 32.13 3.31
CA THR A 586 27.16 33.38 4.05
C THR A 586 26.29 34.31 3.22
N VAL A 587 25.24 34.86 3.84
CA VAL A 587 24.29 35.79 3.21
C VAL A 587 24.29 37.09 4.01
N GLU A 588 24.34 38.23 3.30
CA GLU A 588 24.28 39.54 3.92
C GLU A 588 22.82 39.98 4.21
N LEU A 589 22.62 40.59 5.36
CA LEU A 589 21.37 41.18 5.83
C LEU A 589 21.61 42.64 6.24
N THR A 590 20.87 43.61 5.66
CA THR A 590 20.94 45.02 6.09
C THR A 590 19.76 45.38 6.97
N VAL A 591 20.02 46.02 8.12
CA VAL A 591 19.00 46.69 8.94
C VAL A 591 19.21 48.21 8.83
N THR A 592 18.21 48.91 8.29
CA THR A 592 18.17 50.38 8.23
C THR A 592 17.35 50.95 9.38
N GLN A 593 17.56 52.22 9.73
CA GLN A 593 16.73 52.88 10.73
C GLN A 593 15.30 53.01 10.20
N ALA A 594 14.30 52.71 11.03
CA ALA A 594 12.91 52.95 10.68
C ALA A 594 12.64 54.43 10.42
N ALA A 595 11.75 54.74 9.49
CA ALA A 595 11.36 56.13 9.22
C ALA A 595 10.68 56.74 10.46
N ALA A 596 11.06 57.97 10.81
CA ALA A 596 10.39 58.72 11.88
C ALA A 596 8.97 59.10 11.42
N SER A 597 7.96 58.62 12.16
CA SER A 597 6.53 58.91 11.95
C SER A 597 6.13 60.26 12.53
#